data_AF-A0A1L5KLJ9-F1
#
_entry.id   AF-A0A1L5KLJ9-F1
#
_cell.length_a   1.000
_cell.length_b   1.000
_cell.length_c   1.000
_cell.angle_alpha   90.00
_cell.angle_beta   90.00
_cell.angle_gamma   90.00
#
_symmetry.space_group_name_H-M   'P 1'
#
loop_
_entity.id
_entity.type
_entity.pdbx_description
1 polymer ?
#
loop_
_entity_poly.entity_id
_entity_poly.type
_entity_poly.pdbx_seq_one_letter_code
_entity_poly.pdbx_strand_id
1 'polypeptide(L)'
;QWQLAQTEIRAPVSGWVTNLTTRIGDYADTGKPLFALVDSHSFYVIGYFEETKLRHIREGAPAQITLYSDNKTLRGHVSSIGRAIYDQSVESDSSLIPDVKPNVPWVRLAQRVPVRFALDKVPGDVTLVSGTTCSIAVGQ
;
A
#
# COMPACT_ATOMS: atom_id res chain seq x y z
N GLN A 1 28.22 -24.60 17.37
CA GLN A 1 28.36 -25.18 16.01
C GLN A 1 28.13 -24.04 15.04
N TRP A 2 29.18 -23.53 14.39
CA TRP A 2 29.07 -22.37 13.51
C TRP A 2 28.23 -22.75 12.29
N GLN A 3 27.06 -22.13 12.14
CA GLN A 3 26.19 -22.37 10.98
C GLN A 3 26.74 -21.58 9.80
N LEU A 4 27.70 -22.15 9.06
CA LEU A 4 28.24 -21.56 7.83
C LEU A 4 27.13 -21.20 6.82
N ALA A 5 26.01 -21.92 6.87
CA ALA A 5 24.83 -21.59 6.07
C ALA A 5 24.24 -20.19 6.36
N GLN A 6 24.52 -19.59 7.52
CA GLN A 6 24.06 -18.24 7.89
C GLN A 6 25.00 -17.13 7.41
N THR A 7 26.19 -17.47 6.88
CA THR A 7 27.10 -16.49 6.28
C THR A 7 26.82 -16.25 4.80
N GLU A 8 26.02 -17.10 4.16
CA GLU A 8 25.56 -16.92 2.78
C GLU A 8 24.09 -16.50 2.75
N ILE A 9 23.83 -15.23 2.43
CA ILE A 9 22.47 -14.70 2.32
C ILE A 9 22.03 -14.76 0.86
N ARG A 10 20.99 -15.55 0.57
CA ARG A 10 20.37 -15.67 -0.76
C ARG A 10 19.04 -14.94 -0.78
N ALA A 11 18.70 -14.35 -1.93
CA ALA A 11 17.40 -13.70 -2.11
C ALA A 11 16.27 -14.76 -2.06
N PRO A 12 15.25 -14.58 -1.21
CA PRO A 12 14.11 -15.51 -1.13
C PRO A 12 13.14 -15.37 -2.30
N VAL A 13 13.13 -14.23 -2.98
CA VAL A 13 12.22 -13.89 -4.08
C VAL A 13 12.94 -13.10 -5.16
N SER A 14 12.38 -13.09 -6.37
CA SER A 14 12.84 -12.24 -7.47
C SER A 14 12.41 -10.80 -7.22
N GLY A 15 13.33 -9.83 -7.32
CA GLY A 15 13.03 -8.46 -6.92
C GLY A 15 14.19 -7.49 -7.07
N TRP A 16 14.03 -6.32 -6.48
CA TRP A 16 15.06 -5.28 -6.44
C TRP A 16 15.48 -5.00 -5.00
N VAL A 17 16.79 -4.84 -4.78
CA VAL A 17 17.33 -4.43 -3.48
C VAL A 17 17.20 -2.91 -3.37
N THR A 18 16.59 -2.43 -2.29
CA THR A 18 16.51 -1.02 -1.94
C THR A 18 17.29 -0.76 -0.65
N ASN A 19 17.81 0.47 -0.51
CA ASN A 19 18.54 0.93 0.67
C ASN A 19 19.75 0.06 1.06
N LEU A 20 20.51 -0.45 0.10
CA LEU A 20 21.78 -1.12 0.39
C LEU A 20 22.84 -0.07 0.74
N THR A 21 23.10 0.11 2.04
CA THR A 21 24.11 1.06 2.55
C THR A 21 25.40 0.37 3.00
N THR A 22 25.42 -0.97 3.01
CA THR A 22 26.55 -1.77 3.48
C THR A 22 27.76 -1.70 2.55
N ARG A 23 28.94 -1.64 3.14
CA ARG A 23 30.24 -1.66 2.47
C ARG A 23 31.06 -2.87 2.90
N ILE A 24 32.07 -3.20 2.11
CA ILE A 24 33.02 -4.26 2.47
C ILE A 24 33.72 -3.87 3.78
N GLY A 25 33.67 -4.77 4.77
CA GLY A 25 34.21 -4.53 6.11
C GLY A 25 33.16 -4.16 7.15
N ASP A 26 31.91 -3.90 6.74
CA ASP A 26 30.81 -3.70 7.67
C ASP A 26 30.41 -5.03 8.33
N TYR A 27 30.11 -4.97 9.63
CA TYR A 27 29.64 -6.13 10.39
C TYR A 27 28.11 -6.19 10.40
N ALA A 28 27.59 -7.38 10.15
CA ALA A 28 26.17 -7.68 10.23
C ALA A 28 25.80 -8.09 11.66
N ASP A 29 25.00 -7.24 12.34
CA ASP A 29 24.47 -7.55 13.67
C ASP A 29 23.08 -8.22 13.56
N THR A 30 22.84 -9.21 14.40
CA THR A 30 21.53 -9.85 14.52
C THR A 30 20.45 -8.83 14.92
N GLY A 31 19.34 -8.84 14.19
CA GLY A 31 18.20 -7.96 14.45
C GLY A 31 18.32 -6.56 13.84
N LYS A 32 19.44 -6.22 13.18
CA LYS A 32 19.56 -4.98 12.41
C LYS A 32 19.31 -5.25 10.91
N PRO A 33 18.36 -4.56 10.27
CA PRO A 33 18.16 -4.69 8.83
C PRO A 33 19.34 -4.08 8.07
N LEU A 34 19.89 -4.84 7.10
CA LEU A 34 21.01 -4.39 6.24
C LEU A 34 20.56 -3.79 4.92
N PHE A 35 19.48 -4.32 4.35
CA PHE A 35 18.87 -3.87 3.10
C PHE A 35 17.41 -4.34 3.06
N ALA A 36 16.64 -3.77 2.14
CA ALA A 36 15.28 -4.21 1.84
C ALA A 36 15.23 -4.86 0.45
N LEU A 37 14.39 -5.89 0.29
CA LEU A 37 14.13 -6.54 -0.99
C LEU A 37 12.66 -6.32 -1.36
N VAL A 38 12.42 -5.71 -2.51
CA VAL A 38 11.09 -5.49 -3.06
C VAL A 38 10.75 -6.63 -4.01
N ASP A 39 9.72 -7.42 -3.69
CA ASP A 39 9.24 -8.52 -4.55
C ASP A 39 8.59 -7.97 -5.82
N SER A 40 9.11 -8.42 -6.97
CA SER A 40 8.62 -8.03 -8.29
C SER A 40 7.20 -8.50 -8.60
N HIS A 41 6.70 -9.53 -7.92
CA HIS A 41 5.38 -10.09 -8.14
C HIS A 41 4.34 -9.58 -7.14
N SER A 42 4.76 -8.79 -6.14
CA SER A 42 3.88 -8.34 -5.06
C SER A 42 3.27 -6.96 -5.26
N PHE A 43 3.43 -6.32 -6.43
CA PHE A 43 2.89 -4.99 -6.64
C PHE A 43 1.36 -5.00 -6.67
N TYR A 44 0.78 -4.03 -5.98
CA TYR A 44 -0.65 -3.75 -5.96
C TYR A 44 -0.87 -2.24 -5.89
N VAL A 45 -2.09 -1.82 -6.18
CA VAL A 45 -2.51 -0.43 -6.08
C VAL A 45 -3.53 -0.29 -4.95
N ILE A 46 -3.43 0.78 -4.17
CA ILE A 46 -4.47 1.16 -3.20
C ILE A 46 -5.12 2.45 -3.70
N GLY A 47 -6.46 2.41 -3.82
CA GLY A 47 -7.29 3.57 -4.07
C GLY A 47 -8.15 3.91 -2.87
N TYR A 48 -8.32 5.20 -2.58
CA TYR A 48 -9.15 5.68 -1.48
C TYR A 48 -10.47 6.25 -2.00
N PHE A 49 -11.53 5.45 -1.87
CA PHE A 49 -12.85 5.80 -2.40
C PHE A 49 -13.77 6.34 -1.31
N GLU A 50 -14.65 7.27 -1.67
CA GLU A 50 -15.73 7.69 -0.77
C GLU A 50 -16.61 6.50 -0.40
N GLU A 51 -16.92 6.37 0.88
CA GLU A 51 -17.82 5.34 1.42
C GLU A 51 -19.14 5.26 0.64
N THR A 52 -19.71 6.41 0.26
CA THR A 52 -20.95 6.50 -0.50
C THR A 52 -20.87 5.87 -1.90
N LYS A 53 -19.67 5.78 -2.48
CA LYS A 53 -19.42 5.20 -3.81
C LYS A 53 -19.08 3.70 -3.77
N LEU A 54 -18.75 3.16 -2.59
CA LEU A 54 -18.40 1.74 -2.44
C LEU A 54 -19.47 0.77 -2.90
N ARG A 55 -20.76 1.15 -2.83
CA ARG A 55 -21.87 0.32 -3.31
C ARG A 55 -21.77 -0.07 -4.79
N HIS A 56 -20.97 0.67 -5.57
CA HIS A 56 -20.71 0.39 -6.99
C HIS A 56 -19.39 -0.37 -7.22
N ILE A 57 -18.61 -0.65 -6.17
CA ILE A 57 -17.34 -1.36 -6.23
C ILE A 57 -17.56 -2.77 -5.68
N ARG A 58 -17.17 -3.78 -6.46
CA ARG A 58 -17.26 -5.19 -6.06
C ARG A 58 -15.91 -5.85 -6.22
N GLU A 59 -15.61 -6.80 -5.35
CA GLU A 59 -14.45 -7.68 -5.51
C GLU A 59 -14.52 -8.36 -6.89
N GLY A 60 -13.40 -8.39 -7.61
CA GLY A 60 -13.31 -8.87 -8.99
C GLY A 60 -13.74 -7.87 -10.07
N ALA A 61 -14.25 -6.68 -9.73
CA ALA A 61 -14.63 -5.68 -10.74
C ALA A 61 -13.40 -5.19 -11.51
N PRO A 62 -13.50 -4.99 -12.84
CA PRO A 62 -12.40 -4.47 -13.64
C PRO A 62 -12.09 -3.02 -13.26
N ALA A 63 -10.80 -2.69 -13.30
CA ALA A 63 -10.29 -1.36 -13.02
C ALA A 63 -9.23 -0.95 -14.05
N GLN A 64 -9.25 0.33 -14.38
CA GLN A 64 -8.29 0.98 -15.24
C GLN A 64 -7.40 1.87 -14.36
N ILE A 65 -6.10 1.62 -14.37
CA ILE A 65 -5.12 2.28 -13.52
C ILE A 65 -4.17 3.07 -14.41
N THR A 66 -4.25 4.39 -14.36
CA THR A 66 -3.37 5.27 -15.15
C THR A 66 -2.26 5.81 -14.27
N LEU A 67 -1.02 5.48 -14.57
CA LEU A 67 0.15 5.95 -13.85
C LEU A 67 0.38 7.44 -14.13
N TYR A 68 0.71 8.22 -13.09
CA TYR A 68 0.96 9.65 -13.25
C TYR A 68 2.29 9.94 -13.96
N SER A 69 3.28 9.05 -13.83
CA SER A 69 4.64 9.22 -14.35
C SER A 69 4.71 9.34 -15.87
N ASP A 70 3.98 8.47 -16.57
CA ASP A 70 4.08 8.30 -18.03
C ASP A 70 2.70 8.26 -18.71
N ASN A 71 1.64 8.51 -17.95
CA ASN A 71 0.25 8.46 -18.39
C ASN A 71 -0.15 7.11 -19.03
N LYS A 72 0.62 6.04 -18.75
CA LYS A 72 0.31 4.70 -19.24
C LYS A 72 -0.80 4.10 -18.42
N THR A 73 -1.67 3.37 -19.11
CA THR A 73 -2.82 2.73 -18.50
C THR A 73 -2.61 1.23 -18.38
N LEU A 74 -2.68 0.76 -17.14
CA LEU A 74 -2.64 -0.65 -16.76
C LEU A 74 -4.06 -1.17 -16.52
N ARG A 75 -4.24 -2.47 -16.77
CA ARG A 75 -5.46 -3.19 -16.44
C ARG A 75 -5.28 -3.95 -15.14
N GLY A 76 -6.31 -3.92 -14.32
CA GLY A 76 -6.36 -4.67 -13.09
C GLY A 76 -7.80 -4.95 -12.67
N HIS A 77 -7.94 -5.51 -11.49
CA HIS A 77 -9.23 -5.78 -10.88
C HIS A 77 -9.20 -5.50 -9.38
N VAL A 78 -10.37 -5.29 -8.79
CA VAL A 78 -10.52 -5.15 -7.34
C VAL A 78 -10.15 -6.47 -6.68
N SER A 79 -9.08 -6.47 -5.90
CA SER A 79 -8.63 -7.64 -5.14
C SER A 79 -9.35 -7.74 -3.80
N SER A 80 -9.47 -6.61 -3.08
CA SER A 80 -10.18 -6.57 -1.80
C SER A 80 -10.64 -5.17 -1.45
N ILE A 81 -11.68 -5.10 -0.63
CA ILE A 81 -12.21 -3.85 -0.08
C ILE A 81 -11.85 -3.84 1.42
N GLY A 82 -11.20 -2.77 1.89
CA GLY A 82 -10.86 -2.62 3.30
C GLY A 82 -12.12 -2.65 4.15
N ARG A 83 -12.17 -3.57 5.13
CA ARG A 83 -13.33 -3.76 6.03
C ARG A 83 -13.16 -3.13 7.41
N ALA A 84 -12.00 -2.51 7.65
CA ALA A 84 -11.70 -1.73 8.85
C ALA A 84 -11.07 -0.40 8.42
N ILE A 85 -11.59 0.70 8.95
CA ILE A 85 -11.07 2.05 8.75
C ILE A 85 -10.76 2.56 10.15
N TYR A 86 -9.53 3.01 10.39
CA TYR A 86 -9.18 3.68 11.63
C TYR A 86 -9.82 5.06 11.60
N ASP A 87 -10.82 5.29 12.46
CA ASP A 87 -11.43 6.61 12.61
C ASP A 87 -10.43 7.55 13.30
N GLN A 88 -9.76 8.40 12.52
CA GLN A 88 -8.82 9.40 13.02
C GLN A 88 -9.52 10.54 13.77
N SER A 89 -10.85 10.63 13.76
CA SER A 89 -11.61 11.68 14.46
C SER A 89 -11.92 11.34 15.92
N VAL A 90 -11.62 10.13 16.38
CA VAL A 90 -11.70 9.76 17.80
C VAL A 90 -10.36 10.05 18.45
N GLU A 91 -10.11 11.31 18.81
CA GLU A 91 -9.14 11.62 19.86
C GLU A 91 -9.65 10.98 21.16
N SER A 92 -8.95 9.94 21.63
CA SER A 92 -9.19 9.34 22.93
C SER A 92 -8.68 10.31 24.00
N ASP A 93 -9.48 11.32 24.35
CA ASP A 93 -9.16 12.24 25.43
C ASP A 93 -9.31 11.53 26.78
N SER A 94 -8.18 11.32 27.47
CA SER A 94 -8.10 10.68 28.79
C SER A 94 -8.37 11.67 29.94
N SER A 95 -9.42 12.48 29.82
CA SER A 95 -9.76 13.50 30.82
C SER A 95 -11.05 13.14 31.55
N LEU A 96 -10.98 12.96 32.88
CA LEU A 96 -12.09 12.59 33.79
C LEU A 96 -13.09 13.74 34.04
N ILE A 97 -13.34 14.58 33.04
CA ILE A 97 -14.34 15.65 33.08
C ILE A 97 -15.01 15.77 31.70
N PRO A 98 -16.35 15.86 31.63
CA PRO A 98 -17.05 16.02 30.37
C PRO A 98 -16.74 17.41 29.76
N ASP A 99 -15.91 17.46 28.71
CA ASP A 99 -15.84 18.63 27.81
C ASP A 99 -16.98 18.53 26.79
N VAL A 100 -18.13 19.07 27.13
CA VAL A 100 -19.26 19.17 26.20
C VAL A 100 -19.02 20.37 25.28
N LYS A 101 -18.30 20.14 24.17
CA LYS A 101 -18.34 21.07 23.04
C LYS A 101 -19.63 20.83 22.25
N PRO A 102 -20.58 21.78 22.18
CA PRO A 102 -21.72 21.67 21.28
C PRO A 102 -21.24 21.98 19.86
N ASN A 103 -20.49 21.06 19.27
CA ASN A 103 -20.15 21.11 17.86
C ASN A 103 -20.89 19.96 17.20
N VAL A 104 -22.15 20.19 16.84
CA VAL A 104 -22.82 19.32 15.88
C VAL A 104 -22.19 19.66 14.53
N PRO A 105 -21.33 18.81 13.93
CA PRO A 105 -20.92 19.02 12.56
C PRO A 105 -22.14 18.59 11.74
N TRP A 106 -23.03 19.54 11.46
CA TRP A 106 -24.20 19.34 10.61
C TRP A 106 -23.83 18.92 9.18
N VAL A 107 -22.53 18.98 8.84
CA VAL A 107 -21.94 18.40 7.65
C VAL A 107 -20.93 17.33 8.06
N ARG A 108 -21.27 16.06 7.81
CA ARG A 108 -20.31 14.94 7.87
C ARG A 108 -19.79 14.67 6.46
N LEU A 109 -18.47 14.67 6.30
CA LEU A 109 -17.83 14.22 5.06
C LEU A 109 -17.83 12.69 5.01
N ALA A 110 -17.95 12.13 3.81
CA ALA A 110 -17.82 10.70 3.61
C ALA A 110 -16.38 10.25 3.92
N GLN A 111 -16.25 9.16 4.66
CA GLN A 111 -14.94 8.56 4.94
C GLN A 111 -14.33 7.96 3.66
N ARG A 112 -13.00 7.89 3.63
CA ARG A 112 -12.24 7.32 2.52
C ARG A 112 -11.86 5.88 2.85
N VAL A 113 -12.41 4.94 2.11
CA VAL A 113 -12.18 3.51 2.33
C VAL A 113 -11.10 3.02 1.37
N PRO A 114 -10.04 2.35 1.87
CA PRO A 114 -9.01 1.79 1.02
C PRO A 114 -9.56 0.57 0.26
N VAL A 115 -9.41 0.60 -1.06
CA VAL A 115 -9.70 -0.51 -1.96
C VAL A 115 -8.39 -0.95 -2.60
N ARG A 116 -8.09 -2.25 -2.53
CA ARG A 116 -6.89 -2.84 -3.10
C ARG A 116 -7.19 -3.39 -4.49
N PHE A 117 -6.29 -3.12 -5.43
CA PHE A 117 -6.36 -3.57 -6.81
C PHE A 117 -5.14 -4.43 -7.14
N ALA A 118 -5.39 -5.58 -7.76
CA ALA A 118 -4.36 -6.41 -8.36
C ALA A 118 -4.14 -5.98 -9.81
N LEU A 119 -2.90 -6.02 -10.27
CA LEU A 119 -2.52 -5.71 -11.65
C LEU A 119 -2.55 -7.01 -12.47
N ASP A 120 -3.31 -7.03 -13.56
CA ASP A 120 -3.46 -8.25 -14.38
C ASP A 120 -2.24 -8.48 -15.27
N LYS A 121 -1.77 -7.40 -15.89
CA LYS A 121 -0.62 -7.42 -16.79
C LYS A 121 0.12 -6.10 -16.72
N VAL A 122 1.38 -6.18 -16.30
CA VAL A 122 2.32 -5.07 -16.32
C VAL A 122 3.20 -5.23 -17.56
N PRO A 123 3.14 -4.29 -18.54
CA PRO A 123 4.04 -4.30 -19.67
C PRO A 123 5.51 -4.19 -19.21
N GLY A 124 6.42 -4.90 -19.88
CA GLY A 124 7.84 -4.94 -19.47
C GLY A 124 8.58 -3.60 -19.58
N ASP A 125 8.02 -2.65 -20.32
CA ASP A 125 8.51 -1.27 -20.47
C ASP A 125 7.95 -0.32 -19.40
N VAL A 126 7.20 -0.83 -18.42
CA VAL A 126 6.66 -0.06 -17.29
C VAL A 126 7.49 -0.34 -16.04
N THR A 127 8.15 0.69 -15.54
CA THR A 127 8.87 0.61 -14.26
C THR A 127 7.91 0.95 -13.13
N LEU A 128 7.51 -0.05 -12.33
CA LEU A 128 6.73 0.16 -11.13
C LEU A 128 7.64 0.48 -9.96
N VAL A 129 7.40 1.63 -9.32
CA VAL A 129 8.11 2.04 -8.10
C VAL A 129 7.08 2.12 -6.98
N SER A 130 7.36 1.46 -5.86
CA SER A 130 6.48 1.54 -4.69
C SER A 130 6.36 3.00 -4.24
N GLY A 131 5.13 3.48 -4.08
CA GLY A 131 4.81 4.86 -3.71
C GLY A 131 4.48 5.80 -4.87
N THR A 132 4.51 5.34 -6.13
CA THR A 132 4.08 6.17 -7.26
C THR A 132 2.58 6.47 -7.24
N THR A 133 2.24 7.69 -7.67
CA THR A 133 0.84 8.13 -7.82
C THR A 133 0.21 7.56 -9.09
N CYS A 134 -1.06 7.18 -8.99
CA CYS A 134 -1.88 6.79 -10.14
C CYS A 134 -3.33 7.27 -9.96
N SER A 135 -4.07 7.29 -11.06
CA SER A 135 -5.53 7.49 -11.08
C SER A 135 -6.23 6.18 -11.39
N ILE A 136 -7.37 5.94 -10.73
CA ILE A 136 -8.10 4.67 -10.82
C ILE A 136 -9.53 4.97 -11.28
N ALA A 137 -9.96 4.30 -12.34
CA ALA A 137 -11.35 4.21 -12.75
C ALA A 137 -11.83 2.78 -12.54
N VAL A 138 -12.96 2.60 -11.85
CA VAL A 138 -13.54 1.29 -11.53
C VAL A 138 -14.86 1.14 -12.27
N GLY A 139 -15.02 0.03 -12.98
CA GLY A 139 -16.14 -0.20 -13.88
C GLY A 139 -15.87 0.27 -15.33
N GLN A 140 -16.71 -0.20 -16.25
CA GLN A 140 -16.92 0.42 -17.56
C GLN A 140 -18.20 1.26 -17.51
#